data_AF-A0A7C6XG99-F1
#
_entry.id   AF-A0A7C6XG99-F1
#
_cell.length_a   1.000
_cell.length_b   1.000
_cell.length_c   1.000
_cell.angle_alpha   90.00
_cell.angle_beta   90.00
_cell.angle_gamma   90.00
#
_symmetry.space_group_name_H-M   'P 1'
#
loop_
_entity.id
_entity.type
_entity.pdbx_description
1 polymer ?
#
loop_
_entity_poly.entity_id
_entity_poly.type
_entity_poly.pdbx_seq_one_letter_code
_entity_poly.pdbx_strand_id
1 'polypeptide(L)'
;PIRSLRADPDFQRSDRRRLLFVLFEGVPLFWRLDLDLLARSLGGDCGYDVGNPAARGTDWSLSHSALMNAVAATKALLRGQHENAAGLLARAFARVGLAMPICDPGRQIIALGEGIRRMHPEVEELAVEVLALSQQAFGLDASNR
;
A
#
# COMPACT_ATOMS: atom_id res chain seq x y z
N PRO A 1 -17.65 5.18 8.59
CA PRO A 1 -17.52 3.76 8.18
C PRO A 1 -16.06 3.38 7.83
N ILE A 2 -15.46 2.43 8.56
CA ILE A 2 -14.09 1.92 8.34
C ILE A 2 -14.16 0.63 7.50
N ARG A 3 -13.48 0.60 6.35
CA ARG A 3 -13.38 -0.60 5.50
C ARG A 3 -12.23 -1.50 5.90
N SER A 4 -11.09 -0.90 6.26
CA SER A 4 -9.89 -1.64 6.64
C SER A 4 -9.10 -0.86 7.68
N LEU A 5 -8.68 -1.56 8.73
CA LEU A 5 -7.82 -1.06 9.79
C LEU A 5 -6.65 -2.03 9.94
N ARG A 6 -5.42 -1.54 9.76
CA ARG A 6 -4.21 -2.37 9.86
C ARG A 6 -3.16 -1.67 10.69
N ALA A 7 -2.45 -2.42 11.53
CA ALA A 7 -1.30 -1.92 12.26
C ALA A 7 0.00 -2.21 11.49
N ASP A 8 0.90 -1.23 11.44
CA ASP A 8 2.22 -1.39 10.88
C ASP A 8 2.97 -2.55 11.55
N PRO A 9 3.51 -3.51 10.78
CA PRO A 9 4.17 -4.69 11.34
C PRO A 9 5.40 -4.34 12.18
N ASP A 10 6.04 -3.20 11.94
CA ASP A 10 7.21 -2.77 12.71
C ASP A 10 6.82 -2.34 14.13
N PHE A 11 5.60 -1.84 14.33
CA PHE A 11 5.11 -1.36 15.63
C PHE A 11 3.85 -2.08 16.09
N GLN A 12 3.56 -3.29 15.59
CA GLN A 12 2.28 -3.98 15.82
C GLN A 12 2.12 -4.47 17.27
N ARG A 13 3.22 -4.78 17.97
CA ARG A 13 3.23 -5.29 19.35
C ARG A 13 3.86 -4.37 20.38
N SER A 14 4.47 -3.24 19.97
CA SER A 14 5.02 -2.22 20.88
C SER A 14 4.07 -1.83 22.02
N ASP A 15 4.52 -1.64 23.25
CA ASP A 15 3.59 -1.23 24.32
C ASP A 15 3.25 0.28 24.28
N ARG A 16 3.99 1.07 23.48
CA ARG A 16 3.94 2.55 23.54
C ARG A 16 3.80 3.26 22.20
N ARG A 17 3.98 2.56 21.08
CA ARG A 17 3.79 3.13 19.75
C ARG A 17 2.95 2.22 18.86
N ARG A 18 2.00 2.77 18.12
CA ARG A 18 1.25 2.05 17.08
C ARG A 18 1.08 2.96 15.88
N LEU A 19 1.49 2.50 14.70
CA LEU A 19 1.09 3.15 13.45
C LEU A 19 -0.09 2.37 12.85
N LEU A 20 -1.21 3.04 12.63
CA LEU A 20 -2.42 2.45 12.08
C LEU A 20 -2.72 3.04 10.70
N PHE A 21 -3.07 2.18 9.75
CA PHE A 21 -3.51 2.55 8.42
C PHE A 21 -5.01 2.29 8.30
N VAL A 22 -5.76 3.33 7.98
CA VAL A 22 -7.22 3.29 7.91
C VAL A 22 -7.71 3.64 6.51
N LEU A 23 -8.49 2.73 5.92
CA LEU A 23 -9.28 2.99 4.72
C LEU A 23 -10.76 3.10 5.12
N PHE A 24 -11.45 4.05 4.51
CA PHE A 24 -12.86 4.32 4.74
C PHE A 24 -13.69 3.92 3.53
N GLU A 25 -14.93 3.50 3.77
CA GLU A 25 -15.88 3.22 2.70
C GLU A 25 -16.32 4.52 2.00
N GLY A 26 -16.45 4.49 0.67
CA GLY A 26 -16.92 5.64 -0.11
C GLY A 26 -15.95 6.82 -0.17
N VAL A 27 -14.71 6.65 0.30
CA VAL A 27 -13.66 7.68 0.27
C VAL A 27 -12.62 7.33 -0.79
N PRO A 28 -12.12 8.29 -1.59
CA PRO A 28 -11.11 8.01 -2.60
C PRO A 28 -9.86 7.32 -2.03
N LEU A 29 -9.28 6.36 -2.75
CA LEU A 29 -8.05 5.66 -2.32
C LEU A 29 -6.85 6.59 -2.08
N PHE A 30 -6.87 7.78 -2.66
CA PHE A 30 -5.88 8.79 -2.36
C PHE A 30 -6.00 9.38 -0.95
N TRP A 31 -7.14 9.26 -0.30
CA TRP A 31 -7.44 9.82 1.01
C TRP A 31 -7.48 8.68 2.03
N ARG A 32 -6.28 8.21 2.41
CA ARG A 32 -6.05 7.26 3.51
C ARG A 32 -5.63 8.03 4.76
N LEU A 33 -6.02 7.54 5.92
CA LEU A 33 -5.53 8.02 7.21
C LEU A 33 -4.39 7.12 7.71
N ASP A 34 -3.24 7.73 7.99
CA ASP A 34 -2.11 7.11 8.67
C ASP A 34 -2.03 7.75 10.07
N LEU A 35 -2.30 6.96 11.10
CA LEU A 35 -2.42 7.44 12.48
C LEU A 35 -1.27 6.87 13.32
N ASP A 36 -0.32 7.72 13.70
CA ASP A 36 0.76 7.36 14.63
C ASP A 36 0.31 7.68 16.06
N LEU A 37 0.17 6.65 16.88
CA LEU A 37 -0.23 6.70 18.27
C LEU A 37 1.00 6.53 19.15
N LEU A 38 1.26 7.52 20.01
CA LEU A 38 2.36 7.51 20.95
C LEU A 38 1.84 7.63 22.38
N ALA A 39 2.36 6.80 23.28
CA ALA A 39 2.15 6.96 24.71
C ALA A 39 2.82 8.27 25.16
N ARG A 40 2.14 9.02 26.04
CA ARG A 40 2.68 10.28 26.60
C ARG A 40 4.06 10.10 27.24
N SER A 41 4.31 8.93 27.83
CA SER A 41 5.58 8.57 28.47
C SER A 41 6.77 8.55 27.51
N LEU A 42 6.54 8.48 26.18
CA LEU A 42 7.62 8.56 25.20
C LEU A 42 8.17 9.98 25.04
N GLY A 43 7.48 11.02 25.52
CA GLY A 43 7.93 12.40 25.38
C GLY A 43 8.11 12.84 23.91
N GLY A 44 7.47 12.16 22.96
CA GLY A 44 7.62 12.41 21.52
C GLY A 44 8.74 11.62 20.84
N ASP A 45 9.36 10.64 21.50
CA ASP A 45 10.35 9.77 20.86
C ASP A 45 9.73 8.85 19.79
N CYS A 46 9.77 9.31 18.54
CA CYS A 46 9.36 8.55 17.36
C CYS A 46 10.38 7.47 16.96
N GLY A 47 11.54 7.38 17.61
CA GLY A 47 12.53 6.32 17.42
C GLY A 47 12.26 5.07 18.27
N TYR A 48 11.34 5.16 19.23
CA TYR A 48 10.99 4.06 20.11
C TYR A 48 10.61 2.80 19.31
N ASP A 49 11.24 1.68 19.66
CA ASP A 49 11.09 0.36 19.04
C ASP A 49 11.52 0.19 17.57
N VAL A 50 12.18 1.17 16.94
CA VAL A 50 12.70 1.03 15.55
C VAL A 50 13.63 -0.18 15.40
N GLY A 51 14.33 -0.62 16.45
CA GLY A 51 15.16 -1.83 16.45
C GLY A 51 14.64 -2.99 17.30
N ASN A 52 13.43 -2.91 17.87
CA ASN A 52 12.95 -3.88 18.85
C ASN A 52 12.20 -5.06 18.19
N PRO A 53 12.75 -6.30 18.21
CA PRO A 53 12.06 -7.45 17.63
C PRO A 53 10.75 -7.81 18.35
N ALA A 54 10.63 -7.52 19.65
CA ALA A 54 9.42 -7.80 20.42
C ALA A 54 8.24 -6.89 20.02
N ALA A 55 8.53 -5.71 19.44
CA ALA A 55 7.51 -4.81 18.91
C ALA A 55 6.93 -5.26 17.56
N ARG A 56 7.57 -6.25 16.91
CA ARG A 56 7.18 -6.72 15.58
C ARG A 56 5.96 -7.65 15.63
N GLY A 57 5.16 -7.59 14.59
CA GLY A 57 4.04 -8.49 14.39
C GLY A 57 3.97 -9.04 12.97
N THR A 58 3.13 -10.05 12.80
CA THR A 58 3.01 -10.83 11.55
C THR A 58 1.63 -10.70 10.92
N ASP A 59 0.69 -10.02 11.58
CA ASP A 59 -0.65 -9.80 11.04
C ASP A 59 -0.62 -8.67 10.01
N TRP A 60 -0.09 -8.98 8.83
CA TRP A 60 0.12 -8.02 7.76
C TRP A 60 -0.08 -8.64 6.39
N SER A 61 -1.14 -8.24 5.68
CA SER A 61 -1.38 -8.67 4.31
C SER A 61 -0.36 -8.02 3.36
N LEU A 62 0.56 -8.83 2.85
CA LEU A 62 1.55 -8.42 1.84
C LEU A 62 0.88 -7.95 0.55
N SER A 63 -0.19 -8.63 0.12
CA SER A 63 -0.99 -8.29 -1.06
C SER A 63 -1.66 -6.92 -0.90
N HIS A 64 -2.31 -6.66 0.24
CA HIS A 64 -2.86 -5.33 0.51
C HIS A 64 -1.74 -4.27 0.55
N SER A 65 -0.60 -4.57 1.18
CA SER A 65 0.55 -3.67 1.22
C SER A 65 1.10 -3.34 -0.17
N ALA A 66 1.14 -4.31 -1.09
CA ALA A 66 1.53 -4.12 -2.48
C ALA A 66 0.52 -3.24 -3.24
N LEU A 67 -0.79 -3.46 -3.04
CA LEU A 67 -1.83 -2.61 -3.62
C LEU A 67 -1.72 -1.16 -3.13
N MET A 68 -1.42 -0.93 -1.85
CA MET A 68 -1.22 0.43 -1.34
C MET A 68 0.06 1.09 -1.87
N ASN A 69 1.12 0.32 -2.14
CA ASN A 69 2.28 0.84 -2.87
C ASN A 69 1.91 1.27 -4.29
N ALA A 70 1.04 0.54 -4.98
CA ALA A 70 0.57 0.94 -6.31
C ALA A 70 -0.24 2.25 -6.28
N VAL A 71 -1.08 2.46 -5.26
CA VAL A 71 -1.76 3.75 -5.04
C VAL A 71 -0.73 4.87 -4.83
N ALA A 72 0.29 4.63 -4.00
CA ALA A 72 1.36 5.60 -3.77
C ALA A 72 2.20 5.87 -5.03
N ALA A 73 2.48 4.84 -5.83
CA ALA A 73 3.20 4.96 -7.09
C ALA A 73 2.39 5.79 -8.10
N THR A 74 1.08 5.57 -8.18
CA THR A 74 0.17 6.37 -9.00
C THR A 74 0.26 7.85 -8.62
N LYS A 75 0.19 8.17 -7.30
CA LYS A 75 0.37 9.56 -6.82
C LYS A 75 1.74 10.13 -7.16
N ALA A 76 2.80 9.35 -7.03
CA ALA A 76 4.16 9.79 -7.33
C ALA A 76 4.32 10.11 -8.82
N LEU A 77 3.79 9.27 -9.71
CA LEU A 77 3.77 9.50 -11.17
C LEU A 77 3.02 10.79 -11.52
N LEU A 78 1.83 11.00 -10.96
CA LEU A 78 1.05 12.23 -11.15
C LEU A 78 1.79 13.50 -10.67
N ARG A 79 2.80 13.35 -9.79
CA ARG A 79 3.65 14.44 -9.30
C ARG A 79 5.00 14.54 -10.02
N GLY A 80 5.22 13.75 -11.07
CA GLY A 80 6.49 13.69 -11.80
C GLY A 80 7.64 13.02 -11.04
N GLN A 81 7.36 12.29 -9.96
CA GLN A 81 8.35 11.64 -9.09
C GLN A 81 8.66 10.21 -9.58
N HIS A 82 9.23 10.11 -10.78
CA HIS A 82 9.41 8.83 -11.49
C HIS A 82 10.28 7.81 -10.72
N GLU A 83 11.41 8.24 -10.15
CA GLU A 83 12.29 7.34 -9.37
C GLU A 83 11.60 6.78 -8.13
N ASN A 84 10.85 7.63 -7.42
CA ASN A 84 10.07 7.22 -6.25
C ASN A 84 8.99 6.19 -6.65
N ALA A 85 8.29 6.44 -7.76
CA ALA A 85 7.30 5.50 -8.29
C ALA A 85 7.93 4.14 -8.64
N ALA A 86 9.09 4.14 -9.31
CA ALA A 86 9.81 2.91 -9.64
C ALA A 86 10.18 2.12 -8.38
N GLY A 87 10.70 2.79 -7.34
CA GLY A 87 11.00 2.14 -6.06
C GLY A 87 9.77 1.57 -5.36
N LEU A 88 8.63 2.25 -5.42
CA LEU A 88 7.36 1.77 -4.86
C LEU A 88 6.86 0.51 -5.58
N LEU A 89 6.93 0.50 -6.91
CA LEU A 89 6.52 -0.65 -7.74
C LEU A 89 7.44 -1.85 -7.52
N ALA A 90 8.77 -1.65 -7.54
CA ALA A 90 9.71 -2.73 -7.27
C ALA A 90 9.43 -3.42 -5.92
N ARG A 91 9.20 -2.62 -4.86
CA ARG A 91 8.81 -3.16 -3.54
C ARG A 91 7.47 -3.89 -3.58
N ALA A 92 6.50 -3.38 -4.34
CA ALA A 92 5.17 -3.97 -4.44
C ALA A 92 5.22 -5.37 -5.09
N PHE A 93 5.91 -5.49 -6.23
CA PHE A 93 6.13 -6.76 -6.92
C PHE A 93 6.89 -7.77 -6.05
N ALA A 94 7.97 -7.33 -5.40
CA ALA A 94 8.77 -8.18 -4.51
C ALA A 94 7.94 -8.74 -3.33
N ARG A 95 7.04 -7.95 -2.74
CA ARG A 95 6.18 -8.36 -1.61
C ARG A 95 5.26 -9.54 -1.94
N VAL A 96 4.83 -9.65 -3.20
CA VAL A 96 3.91 -10.69 -3.65
C VAL A 96 4.59 -11.74 -4.53
N GLY A 97 5.93 -11.72 -4.61
CA GLY A 97 6.70 -12.70 -5.37
C GLY A 97 6.47 -12.65 -6.88
N LEU A 98 6.00 -11.52 -7.42
CA LEU A 98 5.76 -11.36 -8.85
C LEU A 98 6.96 -10.71 -9.54
N ALA A 99 7.22 -11.12 -10.78
CA ALA A 99 8.20 -10.45 -11.63
C ALA A 99 7.62 -9.12 -12.15
N MET A 100 8.38 -8.04 -12.01
CA MET A 100 7.99 -6.72 -12.53
C MET A 100 8.22 -6.67 -14.05
N PRO A 101 7.18 -6.41 -14.87
CA PRO A 101 7.33 -6.34 -16.32
C PRO A 101 8.09 -5.08 -16.74
N ILE A 102 8.83 -5.16 -17.85
CA ILE A 102 9.51 -4.03 -18.47
C ILE A 102 8.52 -3.32 -19.41
N CYS A 103 7.73 -2.40 -18.86
CA CYS A 103 6.75 -1.61 -19.59
C CYS A 103 6.54 -0.26 -18.89
N ASP A 104 5.61 0.55 -19.41
CA ASP A 104 5.26 1.81 -18.76
C ASP A 104 4.73 1.60 -17.32
N PRO A 105 4.98 2.53 -16.38
CA PRO A 105 4.58 2.35 -14.98
C PRO A 105 3.07 2.16 -14.77
N GLY A 106 2.22 2.75 -15.63
CA GLY A 106 0.77 2.56 -15.55
C GLY A 106 0.36 1.11 -15.83
N ARG A 107 0.97 0.49 -16.85
CA ARG A 107 0.81 -0.94 -17.14
C ARG A 107 1.43 -1.84 -16.08
N GLN A 108 2.53 -1.42 -15.44
CA GLN A 108 3.09 -2.16 -14.29
C GLN A 108 2.08 -2.21 -13.13
N ILE A 109 1.38 -1.11 -12.85
CA ILE A 109 0.33 -1.05 -11.80
C ILE A 109 -0.83 -2.00 -12.14
N ILE A 110 -1.30 -1.98 -13.39
CA ILE A 110 -2.36 -2.89 -13.85
C ILE A 110 -1.92 -4.35 -13.71
N ALA A 111 -0.72 -4.69 -14.21
CA ALA A 111 -0.19 -6.05 -14.14
C ALA A 111 -0.05 -6.56 -12.70
N LEU A 112 0.38 -5.69 -11.76
CA LEU A 112 0.46 -6.02 -10.34
C LEU A 112 -0.92 -6.37 -9.78
N GLY A 113 -1.92 -5.51 -9.97
CA GLY A 113 -3.25 -5.73 -9.40
C GLY A 113 -3.97 -6.93 -10.03
N GLU A 114 -3.80 -7.19 -11.33
CA GLU A 114 -4.28 -8.42 -11.97
C GLU A 114 -3.60 -9.68 -11.42
N GLY A 115 -2.30 -9.61 -11.16
CA GLY A 115 -1.53 -10.69 -10.52
C GLY A 115 -2.05 -10.99 -9.11
N ILE A 116 -2.20 -9.94 -8.29
CA ILE A 116 -2.73 -10.06 -6.93
C ILE A 116 -4.15 -10.62 -6.94
N ARG A 117 -5.04 -10.11 -7.80
CA ARG A 117 -6.43 -10.59 -7.88
C ARG A 117 -6.52 -12.09 -8.20
N ARG A 118 -5.62 -12.62 -9.02
CA ARG A 118 -5.57 -14.05 -9.35
C ARG A 118 -5.10 -14.92 -8.19
N MET A 119 -4.23 -14.40 -7.32
CA MET A 119 -3.62 -15.17 -6.23
C MET A 119 -4.36 -15.01 -4.90
N HIS A 120 -5.04 -13.89 -4.70
CA HIS A 120 -5.58 -13.44 -3.41
C HIS A 120 -7.01 -12.90 -3.53
N PRO A 121 -8.02 -13.78 -3.56
CA PRO A 121 -9.43 -13.38 -3.65
C PRO A 121 -9.86 -12.45 -2.51
N GLU A 122 -9.24 -12.55 -1.33
CA GLU A 122 -9.55 -11.74 -0.15
C GLU A 122 -9.28 -10.23 -0.32
N VAL A 123 -8.50 -9.83 -1.34
CA VAL A 123 -8.24 -8.42 -1.68
C VAL A 123 -8.75 -8.03 -3.07
N GLU A 124 -9.61 -8.86 -3.70
CA GLU A 124 -10.08 -8.64 -5.07
C GLU A 124 -10.73 -7.26 -5.25
N GLU A 125 -11.63 -6.87 -4.35
CA GLU A 125 -12.35 -5.59 -4.42
C GLU A 125 -11.37 -4.40 -4.38
N LEU A 126 -10.38 -4.43 -3.49
CA LEU A 126 -9.35 -3.39 -3.41
C LEU A 126 -8.48 -3.39 -4.69
N ALA A 127 -8.14 -4.56 -5.22
CA ALA A 127 -7.37 -4.65 -6.46
C ALA A 127 -8.12 -4.00 -7.63
N VAL A 128 -9.42 -4.27 -7.77
CA VAL A 128 -10.28 -3.66 -8.80
C VAL A 128 -10.28 -2.14 -8.70
N GLU A 129 -10.39 -1.59 -7.49
CA GLU A 129 -10.37 -0.13 -7.30
C GLU A 129 -9.01 0.49 -7.63
N VAL A 130 -7.90 -0.19 -7.29
CA VAL A 130 -6.55 0.26 -7.66
C VAL A 130 -6.34 0.25 -9.18
N LEU A 131 -6.86 -0.77 -9.86
CA LEU A 131 -6.87 -0.84 -11.33
C LEU A 131 -7.64 0.34 -11.93
N ALA A 132 -8.86 0.56 -11.46
CA ALA A 132 -9.71 1.65 -11.94
C ALA A 132 -9.06 3.03 -11.71
N LEU A 133 -8.45 3.22 -10.55
CA LEU A 133 -7.69 4.44 -10.23
C LEU A 133 -6.53 4.67 -11.22
N SER A 134 -5.75 3.62 -11.51
CA SER A 134 -4.63 3.72 -12.46
C SER A 134 -5.10 4.01 -13.88
N GLN A 135 -6.19 3.37 -14.32
CA GLN A 135 -6.80 3.62 -15.62
C GLN A 135 -7.26 5.07 -15.75
N GLN A 136 -7.97 5.58 -14.75
CA GLN A 136 -8.42 6.97 -14.69
C GLN A 136 -7.24 7.95 -14.67
N ALA A 137 -6.19 7.67 -13.90
CA ALA A 137 -5.04 8.55 -13.74
C ALA A 137 -4.21 8.72 -15.03
N PHE A 138 -4.15 7.67 -15.86
CA PHE A 138 -3.27 7.63 -17.03
C PHE A 138 -4.01 7.54 -18.37
N GLY A 139 -5.36 7.57 -18.37
CA GLY A 139 -6.16 7.44 -19.60
C GLY A 139 -5.97 6.08 -20.28
N LEU A 140 -5.74 5.02 -19.50
CA LEU A 140 -5.57 3.67 -20.02
C LEU A 140 -6.95 3.03 -20.17
N ASP A 141 -7.56 3.17 -21.35
CA ASP A 141 -8.83 2.54 -21.65
C ASP A 141 -8.72 1.00 -21.57
N ALA A 142 -9.78 0.36 -21.07
CA ALA A 142 -9.92 -1.11 -21.07
C ALA A 142 -10.10 -1.70 -22.49
N SER A 143 -10.12 -0.84 -23.52
CA SER A 143 -10.54 -1.11 -24.89
C SER A 143 -9.49 -1.77 -25.80
N ASN A 144 -8.37 -2.24 -25.25
CA ASN A 144 -7.32 -2.89 -26.07
C ASN A 144 -6.93 -4.27 -25.52
N ARG A 145 -7.95 -5.08 -25.19
CA ARG A 145 -7.82 -6.54 -25.09
C ARG A 145 -8.12 -7.18 -26.43
#